data_AF-A0AA37LSC7-F1
#
_entry.id   AF-A0AA37LSC7-F1
#
_cell.length_a   1.000
_cell.length_b   1.000
_cell.length_c   1.000
_cell.angle_alpha   90.00
_cell.angle_beta   90.00
_cell.angle_gamma   90.00
#
_symmetry.space_group_name_H-M   'P 1'
#
loop_
_entity.id
_entity.type
_entity.pdbx_description
1 polymer ?
#
loop_
_entity_poly.entity_id
_entity_poly.type
_entity_poly.pdbx_seq_one_letter_code
_entity_poly.pdbx_strand_id
1 'polypeptide(L)'
;MSVSAYVAAFGRAPPATCALGAGLVVTSSLLFGNIGLTLTGPLPIIRDQLGTSSLSAKQKVRVWRLFFDEATEIAGYQRYVIVGTGLTAALHLGAFASGESPVSRRLAVMSALCSVVTLPYTAMVIMPTNKALITLDDKVALSEMDRRKSGKLIEKWDRLHKIRFLMYGSAWLCGLAAFMAAL
;
A
#
# COMPACT_ATOMS: atom_id res chain seq x y z
N MET A 1 -3.19 -17.22 30.14
CA MET A 1 -4.55 -17.37 29.59
C MET A 1 -4.57 -18.55 28.62
N SER A 2 -5.57 -19.44 28.68
CA SER A 2 -5.64 -20.62 27.82
C SER A 2 -6.21 -20.28 26.44
N VAL A 3 -5.88 -21.08 25.42
CA VAL A 3 -6.41 -20.93 24.04
C VAL A 3 -7.95 -20.94 24.02
N SER A 4 -8.57 -21.74 24.90
CA SER A 4 -10.03 -21.80 25.06
C SER A 4 -10.63 -20.46 25.52
N ALA A 5 -9.95 -19.71 26.38
CA ALA A 5 -10.40 -18.39 26.83
C ALA A 5 -10.36 -17.35 25.69
N TYR A 6 -9.36 -17.42 24.79
CA TYR A 6 -9.31 -16.57 23.61
C TYR A 6 -10.42 -16.88 22.61
N VAL A 7 -10.68 -18.17 22.33
CA VAL A 7 -11.76 -18.59 21.43
C VAL A 7 -13.14 -18.17 21.97
N ALA A 8 -13.36 -18.30 23.27
CA ALA A 8 -14.61 -17.86 23.91
C ALA A 8 -14.78 -16.33 23.89
N ALA A 9 -13.68 -15.57 24.03
CA ALA A 9 -13.71 -14.11 23.94
C ALA A 9 -14.00 -13.64 22.50
N PHE A 10 -13.39 -14.26 21.49
CA PHE A 10 -13.68 -13.97 20.08
C PHE A 10 -15.13 -14.31 19.70
N GLY A 11 -15.69 -15.40 20.23
CA GLY A 11 -17.10 -15.78 20.00
C GLY A 11 -18.13 -14.81 20.59
N ARG A 12 -17.72 -13.87 21.44
CA ARG A 12 -18.59 -12.86 22.08
C ARG A 12 -18.30 -11.43 21.64
N ALA A 13 -17.26 -11.21 20.83
CA ALA A 13 -16.90 -9.88 20.38
C ALA A 13 -18.00 -9.31 19.44
N PRO A 14 -18.36 -8.02 19.56
CA PRO A 14 -19.32 -7.41 18.66
C PRO A 14 -18.88 -7.56 17.19
N PRO A 15 -19.82 -7.81 16.25
CA PRO A 15 -19.48 -7.96 14.83
C PRO A 15 -18.66 -6.81 14.26
N ALA A 16 -18.94 -5.58 14.70
CA ALA A 16 -18.19 -4.38 14.31
C ALA A 16 -16.72 -4.45 14.76
N THR A 17 -16.45 -4.91 15.98
CA THR A 17 -15.09 -5.07 16.52
C THR A 17 -14.31 -6.13 15.76
N CYS A 18 -14.94 -7.25 15.40
CA CYS A 18 -14.34 -8.27 14.55
C CYS A 18 -14.00 -7.74 13.15
N ALA A 19 -14.92 -6.99 12.54
CA ALA A 19 -14.70 -6.40 11.22
C ALA A 19 -13.58 -5.35 11.23
N LEU A 20 -13.54 -4.47 12.24
CA LEU A 20 -12.47 -3.49 12.43
C LEU A 20 -11.11 -4.16 12.68
N GLY A 21 -11.07 -5.21 13.51
CA GLY A 21 -9.84 -5.98 13.76
C GLY A 21 -9.32 -6.65 12.50
N ALA A 22 -10.19 -7.31 11.72
CA ALA A 22 -9.81 -7.91 10.44
C ALA A 22 -9.34 -6.86 9.43
N GLY A 23 -10.04 -5.72 9.33
CA GLY A 23 -9.66 -4.61 8.46
C GLY A 23 -8.32 -3.99 8.85
N LEU A 24 -8.01 -3.95 10.15
CA LEU A 24 -6.72 -3.52 10.67
C LEU A 24 -5.59 -4.47 10.29
N VAL A 25 -5.81 -5.78 10.34
CA VAL A 25 -4.81 -6.76 9.87
C VAL A 25 -4.48 -6.52 8.40
N VAL A 26 -5.50 -6.40 7.55
CA VAL A 26 -5.33 -6.15 6.11
C VAL A 26 -4.60 -4.84 5.85
N THR A 27 -5.05 -3.72 6.45
CA THR A 27 -4.39 -2.42 6.27
C THR A 27 -2.97 -2.38 6.83
N SER A 28 -2.70 -3.08 7.93
CA SER A 28 -1.35 -3.18 8.50
C SER A 28 -0.39 -3.85 7.53
N SER A 29 -0.80 -4.98 6.91
CA SER A 29 0.02 -5.65 5.90
C SER A 29 0.35 -4.74 4.71
N LEU A 30 -0.64 -3.96 4.24
CA LEU A 30 -0.40 -2.98 3.18
C LEU A 30 0.57 -1.88 3.64
N LEU A 31 0.30 -1.23 4.78
CA LEU A 31 1.10 -0.11 5.25
C LEU A 31 2.53 -0.52 5.57
N PHE A 32 2.70 -1.48 6.49
CA PHE A 32 4.02 -1.85 7.00
C PHE A 32 4.84 -2.65 5.99
N GLY A 33 4.20 -3.46 5.13
CA GLY A 33 4.87 -4.11 4.01
C GLY A 33 5.50 -3.08 3.05
N ASN A 34 4.75 -2.04 2.70
CA ASN A 34 5.25 -0.96 1.86
C ASN A 34 6.32 -0.09 2.55
N ILE A 35 6.21 0.16 3.86
CA ILE A 35 7.25 0.85 4.64
C ILE A 35 8.55 0.04 4.60
N GLY A 36 8.49 -1.26 4.89
CA GLY A 36 9.65 -2.15 4.86
C GLY A 36 10.36 -2.10 3.50
N LEU A 37 9.61 -2.23 2.41
CA LEU A 37 10.15 -2.16 1.04
C LEU A 37 10.76 -0.80 0.70
N THR A 38 10.32 0.28 1.34
CA THR A 38 10.90 1.63 1.14
C THR A 38 12.17 1.85 1.94
N LEU A 39 12.32 1.19 3.08
CA LEU A 39 13.50 1.35 3.95
C LEU A 39 14.63 0.41 3.53
N THR A 40 14.32 -0.85 3.22
CA THR A 40 15.32 -1.90 2.99
C THR A 40 15.09 -2.71 1.71
N GLY A 41 14.09 -2.35 0.92
CA GLY A 41 13.77 -3.05 -0.33
C GLY A 41 14.65 -2.63 -1.52
N PRO A 42 14.23 -3.00 -2.75
CA PRO A 42 15.01 -2.74 -3.96
C PRO A 42 15.20 -1.25 -4.29
N LEU A 43 14.27 -0.41 -3.85
CA LEU A 43 14.22 1.03 -4.17
C LEU A 43 15.43 1.82 -3.61
N PRO A 44 15.74 1.74 -2.30
CA PRO A 44 16.96 2.34 -1.76
C PRO A 44 18.25 1.85 -2.45
N ILE A 45 18.30 0.59 -2.88
CA ILE A 45 19.47 0.02 -3.56
C ILE A 45 19.66 0.64 -4.95
N ILE A 46 18.63 0.65 -5.79
CA ILE A 46 18.74 1.21 -7.15
C ILE A 46 18.90 2.75 -7.17
N ARG A 47 18.62 3.39 -6.03
CA ARG A 47 18.84 4.83 -5.81
C ARG A 47 20.16 5.16 -5.11
N ASP A 48 20.99 4.16 -4.85
CA ASP A 48 22.28 4.29 -4.17
C ASP A 48 22.19 4.91 -2.76
N GLN A 49 21.10 4.65 -2.03
CA GLN A 49 20.87 5.19 -0.68
C GLN A 49 21.40 4.29 0.44
N LEU A 50 21.59 3.00 0.16
CA LEU A 50 22.18 2.02 1.10
C LEU A 50 23.65 1.71 0.77
N GLY A 51 24.28 2.57 -0.03
CA GLY A 51 25.62 2.38 -0.60
C GLY A 51 25.63 2.60 -2.11
N THR A 52 26.82 2.63 -2.71
CA THR A 52 26.96 2.77 -4.16
C THR A 52 26.66 1.44 -4.86
N SER A 53 25.62 1.39 -5.70
CA SER A 53 25.42 0.24 -6.58
C SER A 53 26.28 0.37 -7.85
N SER A 54 26.89 -0.72 -8.28
CA SER A 54 27.57 -0.82 -9.59
C SER A 54 26.58 -1.03 -10.75
N LEU A 55 25.28 -0.87 -10.48
CA LEU A 55 24.22 -1.12 -11.46
C LEU A 55 24.15 0.00 -12.49
N SER A 56 24.18 -0.37 -13.77
CA SER A 56 23.86 0.55 -14.85
C SER A 56 22.41 1.06 -14.74
N ALA A 57 22.12 2.20 -15.36
CA ALA A 57 20.76 2.75 -15.41
C ALA A 57 19.72 1.76 -15.97
N LYS A 58 20.13 0.90 -16.92
CA LYS A 58 19.27 -0.14 -17.49
C LYS A 58 18.96 -1.23 -16.46
N GLN A 59 19.97 -1.70 -15.72
CA GLN A 59 19.78 -2.68 -14.66
C GLN A 59 18.92 -2.12 -13.52
N LYS A 60 19.09 -0.84 -13.15
CA LYS A 60 18.24 -0.18 -12.14
C LYS A 60 16.76 -0.16 -12.55
N VAL A 61 16.46 0.20 -13.80
CA VAL A 61 15.10 0.13 -14.35
C VAL A 61 14.57 -1.31 -14.35
N ARG A 62 15.42 -2.28 -14.72
CA ARG A 62 15.02 -3.69 -14.72
C ARG A 62 14.68 -4.21 -13.33
N VAL A 63 15.47 -3.87 -12.31
CA VAL A 63 15.19 -4.23 -10.91
C VAL A 63 13.88 -3.60 -10.45
N TRP A 64 13.63 -2.33 -10.79
CA TRP A 64 12.35 -1.68 -10.53
C TRP A 64 11.19 -2.43 -11.21
N ARG A 65 11.34 -2.83 -12.49
CA ARG A 65 10.32 -3.54 -13.25
C ARG A 65 9.99 -4.89 -12.65
N LEU A 66 10.99 -5.69 -12.29
CA LEU A 66 10.80 -6.98 -11.63
C LEU A 66 10.06 -6.84 -10.30
N PHE A 67 10.45 -5.86 -9.49
CA PHE A 67 9.75 -5.55 -8.24
C PHE A 67 8.29 -5.12 -8.49
N PHE A 68 8.05 -4.29 -9.49
CA PHE A 68 6.71 -3.82 -9.83
C PHE A 68 5.82 -4.93 -10.38
N ASP A 69 6.34 -5.80 -11.25
CA ASP A 69 5.60 -6.87 -11.90
C ASP A 69 5.13 -7.93 -10.91
N GLU A 70 5.97 -8.31 -9.96
CA GLU A 70 5.57 -9.21 -8.86
C GLU A 70 4.43 -8.60 -8.03
N ALA A 71 4.39 -7.28 -7.92
CA ALA A 71 3.29 -6.59 -7.25
C ALA A 71 2.03 -6.47 -8.13
N THR A 72 2.12 -6.62 -9.46
CA THR A 72 1.03 -6.43 -10.45
C THR A 72 0.68 -7.70 -11.23
N GLU A 73 -0.29 -8.47 -10.74
CA GLU A 73 -0.87 -9.59 -11.51
C GLU A 73 -1.97 -9.11 -12.49
N ILE A 74 -2.59 -7.96 -12.22
CA ILE A 74 -3.53 -7.30 -13.14
C ILE A 74 -2.73 -6.30 -13.97
N ALA A 75 -2.88 -6.32 -15.30
CA ALA A 75 -2.11 -5.45 -16.20
C ALA A 75 -2.18 -3.97 -15.78
N GLY A 76 -1.09 -3.48 -15.19
CA GLY A 76 -0.98 -2.09 -14.73
C GLY A 76 -1.50 -1.79 -13.32
N TYR A 77 -2.07 -2.77 -12.61
CA TYR A 77 -2.59 -2.61 -11.25
C TYR A 77 -2.02 -3.63 -10.27
N GLN A 78 -1.66 -3.14 -9.09
CA GLN A 78 -1.09 -3.99 -8.04
C GLN A 78 -2.21 -4.83 -7.40
N ARG A 79 -2.21 -6.16 -7.61
CA ARG A 79 -3.26 -7.07 -7.12
C ARG A 79 -3.50 -6.88 -5.63
N TYR A 80 -2.40 -6.87 -4.87
CA TYR A 80 -2.43 -6.69 -3.42
C TYR A 80 -3.01 -5.33 -3.01
N VAL A 81 -2.73 -4.27 -3.77
CA VAL A 81 -3.32 -2.94 -3.52
C VAL A 81 -4.81 -2.96 -3.76
N ILE A 82 -5.30 -3.48 -4.88
CA ILE A 82 -6.74 -3.51 -5.17
C ILE A 82 -7.48 -4.37 -4.14
N VAL A 83 -7.03 -5.62 -3.94
CA VAL A 83 -7.68 -6.56 -3.04
C VAL A 83 -7.62 -6.06 -1.61
N GLY A 84 -6.45 -5.62 -1.14
CA GLY A 84 -6.29 -5.11 0.22
C GLY A 84 -7.10 -3.84 0.47
N THR A 85 -7.14 -2.91 -0.49
CA THR A 85 -7.96 -1.69 -0.40
C THR A 85 -9.45 -2.04 -0.35
N GLY A 86 -9.90 -2.94 -1.23
CA GLY A 86 -11.28 -3.41 -1.27
C GLY A 86 -11.70 -4.12 0.03
N LEU A 87 -10.87 -5.04 0.53
CA LEU A 87 -11.13 -5.74 1.79
C LEU A 87 -11.18 -4.78 2.98
N THR A 88 -10.22 -3.85 3.06
CA THR A 88 -10.22 -2.79 4.08
C THR A 88 -11.52 -2.00 4.06
N ALA A 89 -11.91 -1.50 2.89
CA ALA A 89 -13.10 -0.69 2.74
C ALA A 89 -14.35 -1.48 3.10
N ALA A 90 -14.48 -2.71 2.61
CA ALA A 90 -15.63 -3.57 2.90
C ALA A 90 -15.75 -3.87 4.40
N LEU A 91 -14.65 -4.21 5.07
CA LEU A 91 -14.63 -4.53 6.50
C LEU A 91 -14.96 -3.31 7.36
N HIS A 92 -14.37 -2.15 7.07
CA HIS A 92 -14.64 -0.92 7.84
C HIS A 92 -16.03 -0.35 7.56
N LEU A 93 -16.56 -0.45 6.34
CA LEU A 93 -17.97 -0.12 6.06
C LEU A 93 -18.94 -1.11 6.68
N GLY A 94 -18.59 -2.39 6.76
CA GLY A 94 -19.35 -3.39 7.50
C GLY A 94 -19.41 -3.08 9.00
N ALA A 95 -18.32 -2.58 9.58
CA ALA A 95 -18.30 -2.09 10.95
C ALA A 95 -19.16 -0.83 11.14
N PHE A 96 -19.22 0.07 10.15
CA PHE A 96 -20.15 1.20 10.18
C PHE A 96 -21.61 0.78 10.26
N ALA A 97 -21.99 -0.30 9.57
CA ALA A 97 -23.36 -0.82 9.54
C ALA A 97 -23.75 -1.59 10.82
N SER A 98 -22.77 -2.19 11.49
CA SER A 98 -22.99 -3.06 12.66
C SER A 98 -22.60 -2.45 14.01
N GLY A 99 -21.94 -1.30 14.02
CA GLY A 99 -21.48 -0.62 15.22
C GLY A 99 -22.51 0.33 15.83
N GLU A 100 -22.48 0.49 17.15
CA GLU A 100 -23.37 1.40 17.89
C GLU A 100 -22.69 2.76 18.17
N SER A 101 -21.37 2.75 18.40
CA SER A 101 -20.57 3.95 18.72
C SER A 101 -20.50 4.94 17.54
N PRO A 102 -21.07 6.16 17.67
CA PRO A 102 -21.05 7.15 16.59
C PRO A 102 -19.63 7.58 16.18
N VAL A 103 -18.71 7.61 17.15
CA VAL A 103 -17.29 7.94 16.93
C VAL A 103 -16.61 6.84 16.11
N SER A 104 -16.76 5.58 16.54
CA SER A 104 -16.19 4.43 15.82
C SER A 104 -16.70 4.37 14.37
N ARG A 105 -18.01 4.54 14.17
CA ARG A 105 -18.64 4.56 12.84
C ARG A 105 -18.06 5.62 11.91
N ARG A 106 -17.88 6.86 12.40
CA ARG A 106 -17.29 7.95 11.60
C ARG A 106 -15.84 7.64 11.22
N LEU A 107 -15.06 7.16 12.18
CA LEU A 107 -13.65 6.79 11.95
C LEU A 107 -13.52 5.60 11.00
N ALA A 108 -14.42 4.63 11.06
CA ALA A 108 -14.46 3.50 10.14
C ALA A 108 -14.74 3.95 8.69
N VAL A 109 -15.70 4.87 8.50
CA VAL A 109 -15.96 5.48 7.17
C VAL A 109 -14.75 6.28 6.69
N MET A 110 -14.15 7.11 7.53
CA MET A 110 -12.93 7.85 7.16
C MET A 110 -11.80 6.90 6.76
N SER A 111 -11.61 5.81 7.51
CA SER A 111 -10.63 4.79 7.17
C SER A 111 -10.89 4.16 5.80
N ALA A 112 -12.15 3.77 5.52
CA ALA A 112 -12.54 3.24 4.22
C ALA A 112 -12.29 4.24 3.07
N LEU A 113 -12.66 5.51 3.25
CA LEU A 113 -12.44 6.56 2.25
C LEU A 113 -10.95 6.83 1.99
N CYS A 114 -10.14 6.94 3.06
CA CYS A 114 -8.69 7.08 2.95
C CYS A 114 -8.02 5.89 2.26
N SER A 115 -8.59 4.69 2.40
CA SER A 115 -8.12 3.50 1.67
C SER A 115 -8.52 3.57 0.20
N VAL A 116 -9.79 3.83 -0.11
CA VAL A 116 -10.32 3.82 -1.50
C VAL A 116 -9.69 4.91 -2.37
N VAL A 117 -9.40 6.10 -1.83
CA VAL A 117 -8.78 7.20 -2.59
C VAL A 117 -7.38 6.87 -3.12
N THR A 118 -6.73 5.83 -2.57
CA THR A 118 -5.44 5.33 -3.10
C THR A 118 -5.54 4.81 -4.52
N LEU A 119 -6.71 4.29 -4.93
CA LEU A 119 -6.94 3.76 -6.27
C LEU A 119 -6.93 4.86 -7.34
N PRO A 120 -7.78 5.91 -7.28
CA PRO A 120 -7.73 7.01 -8.23
C PRO A 120 -6.38 7.73 -8.22
N TYR A 121 -5.75 7.91 -7.06
CA TYR A 121 -4.40 8.46 -6.98
C TYR A 121 -3.37 7.61 -7.73
N THR A 122 -3.40 6.29 -7.56
CA THR A 122 -2.51 5.37 -8.28
C THR A 122 -2.74 5.44 -9.78
N ALA A 123 -4.00 5.39 -10.22
CA ALA A 123 -4.38 5.39 -11.63
C ALA A 123 -4.02 6.70 -12.35
N MET A 124 -4.24 7.85 -11.71
CA MET A 124 -4.04 9.16 -12.35
C MET A 124 -2.62 9.72 -12.16
N VAL A 125 -2.00 9.47 -11.00
CA VAL A 125 -0.74 10.15 -10.61
C VAL A 125 0.48 9.24 -10.76
N ILE A 126 0.40 7.99 -10.28
CA ILE A 126 1.52 7.06 -10.32
C ILE A 126 1.67 6.39 -11.70
N MET A 127 0.55 5.95 -12.28
CA MET A 127 0.52 5.15 -13.51
C MET A 127 1.28 5.77 -14.71
N PRO A 128 1.25 7.09 -14.96
CA PRO A 128 2.05 7.69 -16.02
C PRO A 128 3.56 7.47 -15.84
N THR A 129 4.03 7.51 -14.58
CA THR A 129 5.44 7.25 -14.24
C THR A 129 5.77 5.76 -14.43
N ASN A 130 4.85 4.86 -14.05
CA ASN A 130 5.00 3.42 -14.29
C ASN A 130 5.16 3.14 -15.78
N LYS A 131 4.24 3.63 -16.62
CA LYS A 131 4.28 3.44 -18.07
C LYS A 131 5.60 3.93 -18.66
N ALA A 132 6.09 5.09 -18.24
CA ALA A 132 7.37 5.62 -18.71
C ALA A 132 8.58 4.74 -18.33
N LEU A 133 8.58 4.17 -17.11
CA LEU A 133 9.64 3.24 -16.67
C LEU A 133 9.56 1.90 -17.40
N ILE A 134 8.36 1.39 -17.65
CA ILE A 134 8.13 0.18 -18.45
C ILE A 134 8.67 0.36 -19.86
N THR A 135 8.33 1.47 -20.53
CA THR A 135 8.86 1.78 -21.86
C THR A 135 10.38 1.88 -21.89
N LEU A 136 11.02 2.31 -20.79
CA LEU A 136 12.48 2.27 -20.69
C LEU A 136 13.02 0.85 -20.48
N ASP A 137 12.29 -0.03 -19.80
CA ASP A 137 12.66 -1.44 -19.70
C ASP A 137 12.49 -2.21 -21.02
N ASP A 138 11.54 -1.81 -21.87
CA ASP A 138 11.33 -2.48 -23.16
C ASP A 138 12.44 -2.17 -24.18
N LYS A 139 13.24 -1.12 -23.95
CA LYS A 139 14.39 -0.78 -24.79
C LYS A 139 15.56 -1.75 -24.59
N VAL A 140 16.15 -2.22 -25.68
CA VAL A 140 17.37 -3.07 -25.67
C VAL A 140 18.56 -2.34 -25.03
N ALA A 141 18.77 -1.07 -25.42
CA ALA A 141 19.83 -0.22 -24.87
C ALA A 141 19.28 1.18 -24.57
N LEU A 142 19.81 1.81 -23.51
CA LEU A 142 19.44 3.17 -23.14
C LEU A 142 20.43 4.18 -23.72
N SER A 143 19.90 5.16 -24.45
CA SER A 143 20.62 6.37 -24.82
C SER A 143 21.03 7.17 -23.58
N GLU A 144 22.00 8.09 -23.71
CA GLU A 144 22.42 8.94 -22.59
C GLU A 144 21.27 9.78 -22.01
N MET A 145 20.37 10.26 -22.87
CA MET A 145 19.15 10.95 -22.44
C MET A 145 18.22 10.03 -21.65
N ASP A 146 18.04 8.79 -22.09
CA ASP A 146 17.20 7.80 -21.40
C ASP A 146 17.75 7.44 -20.02
N ARG A 147 19.08 7.36 -19.87
CA ARG A 147 19.74 7.08 -18.57
C ARG A 147 19.47 8.20 -17.56
N ARG A 148 19.58 9.46 -17.98
CA ARG A 148 19.25 10.60 -17.10
C ARG A 148 17.76 10.62 -16.76
N LYS A 149 16.91 10.29 -17.74
CA LYS A 149 15.45 10.22 -17.57
C LYS A 149 15.06 9.11 -16.60
N SER A 150 15.69 7.93 -16.65
CA SER A 150 15.35 6.81 -15.77
C SER A 150 15.56 7.14 -14.29
N GLY A 151 16.69 7.76 -13.95
CA GLY A 151 16.98 8.21 -12.57
C GLY A 151 15.89 9.16 -12.05
N LYS A 152 15.52 10.17 -12.84
CA LYS A 152 14.44 11.11 -12.49
C LYS A 152 13.08 10.43 -12.33
N LEU A 153 12.78 9.45 -13.17
CA LEU A 153 11.51 8.70 -13.10
C LEU A 153 11.44 7.79 -11.87
N ILE A 154 12.53 7.11 -11.51
CA ILE A 154 12.61 6.30 -10.29
C ILE A 154 12.43 7.18 -9.05
N GLU A 155 13.10 8.33 -9.00
CA GLU A 155 12.95 9.29 -7.90
C GLU A 155 11.53 9.86 -7.81
N LYS A 156 10.94 10.22 -8.97
CA LYS A 156 9.55 10.65 -9.04
C LYS A 156 8.61 9.56 -8.53
N TRP A 157 8.82 8.31 -8.95
CA TRP A 157 8.02 7.18 -8.52
C TRP A 157 8.06 7.03 -7.00
N ASP A 158 9.26 7.04 -6.41
CA ASP A 158 9.45 6.94 -4.95
C ASP A 158 8.68 8.03 -4.20
N ARG A 159 8.79 9.29 -4.64
CA ARG A 159 8.06 10.40 -4.02
C ARG A 159 6.55 10.21 -4.10
N LEU A 160 6.04 9.83 -5.26
CA LEU A 160 4.60 9.61 -5.45
C LEU A 160 4.09 8.41 -4.64
N HIS A 161 4.89 7.36 -4.53
CA HIS A 161 4.61 6.18 -3.74
C HIS A 161 4.57 6.50 -2.24
N LYS A 162 5.47 7.35 -1.75
CA LYS A 162 5.46 7.84 -0.36
C LYS A 162 4.20 8.63 -0.01
N ILE A 163 3.67 9.44 -0.94
CA ILE A 163 2.38 10.11 -0.73
C ILE A 163 1.25 9.08 -0.59
N ARG A 164 1.26 8.00 -1.39
CA ARG A 164 0.29 6.90 -1.24
C ARG A 164 0.38 6.23 0.14
N PHE A 165 1.56 6.20 0.78
CA PHE A 165 1.69 5.72 2.16
C PHE A 165 0.96 6.60 3.16
N LEU A 166 0.96 7.91 2.98
CA LEU A 166 0.24 8.81 3.89
C LEU A 166 -1.27 8.51 3.85
N MET A 167 -1.79 8.11 2.69
CA MET A 167 -3.18 7.68 2.55
C MET A 167 -3.43 6.36 3.29
N TYR A 168 -2.58 5.33 3.12
CA TYR A 168 -2.68 4.09 3.89
C TYR A 168 -2.46 4.28 5.39
N GLY A 169 -1.54 5.15 5.78
CA GLY A 169 -1.27 5.53 7.17
C GLY A 169 -2.47 6.22 7.81
N SER A 170 -3.13 7.11 7.07
CA SER A 170 -4.38 7.75 7.51
C SER A 170 -5.51 6.75 7.63
N ALA A 171 -5.64 5.83 6.67
CA ALA A 171 -6.62 4.75 6.74
C ALA A 171 -6.39 3.85 7.96
N TRP A 172 -5.14 3.43 8.18
CA TRP A 172 -4.75 2.61 9.31
C TRP A 172 -5.00 3.31 10.66
N LEU A 173 -4.59 4.58 10.81
CA LEU A 173 -4.82 5.37 12.03
C LEU A 173 -6.30 5.52 12.34
N CYS A 174 -7.12 5.84 11.33
CA CYS A 174 -8.57 5.94 11.52
C CYS A 174 -9.17 4.57 11.87
N GLY A 175 -8.71 3.48 11.26
CA GLY A 175 -9.14 2.13 11.57
C GLY A 175 -8.79 1.72 13.01
N LEU A 176 -7.59 2.08 13.47
CA LEU A 176 -7.12 1.79 14.82
C LEU A 176 -7.95 2.57 15.84
N ALA A 177 -8.15 3.86 15.60
CA ALA A 177 -8.98 4.69 16.45
C ALA A 177 -10.45 4.20 16.47
N ALA A 178 -10.98 3.75 15.33
CA ALA A 178 -12.31 3.18 15.24
C ALA A 178 -12.43 1.89 16.07
N PHE A 179 -11.42 1.01 15.98
CA PHE A 179 -11.34 -0.23 16.75
C PHE A 179 -11.29 0.07 18.25
N MET A 180 -10.39 0.97 18.68
CA MET A 180 -10.28 1.38 20.08
C MET A 180 -11.56 2.02 20.63
N ALA A 181 -12.30 2.76 19.80
CA ALA A 181 -13.59 3.35 20.17
C ALA A 181 -14.78 2.38 20.14
N ALA A 182 -14.56 1.13 19.71
CA ALA A 182 -15.55 0.04 19.67
C ALA A 182 -15.25 -1.09 20.68
N LEU A 183 -14.14 -1.01 21.41
CA LEU A 183 -13.85 -1.82 22.59
C LEU A 183 -14.55 -1.24 23.81
#